data_AF-A0A351EV01-F1
#
_entry.id   AF-A0A351EV01-F1
#
_cell.length_a   1.000
_cell.length_b   1.000
_cell.length_c   1.000
_cell.angle_alpha   90.00
_cell.angle_beta   90.00
_cell.angle_gamma   90.00
#
_symmetry.space_group_name_H-M   'P 1'
#
loop_
_entity.id
_entity.type
_entity.pdbx_description
1 polymer ?
#
loop_
_entity_poly.entity_id
_entity_poly.type
_entity_poly.pdbx_seq_one_letter_code
_entity_poly.pdbx_strand_id
1 'polypeptide(L)' 'MVAFRAEAGDDATRAILDTLLESRQVHVSSTTVDGDMYVRFAFLNQRTTDSIVDQAIQIVETTLHSRR' A
#
# COMPACT_ATOMS: atom_id res chain seq x y z
N MET A 1 -0.43 10.52 8.26
CA MET A 1 -1.09 9.57 7.35
C MET A 1 -0.68 9.93 5.95
N VAL A 2 -0.39 8.95 5.10
CA VAL A 2 -0.05 9.14 3.69
C VAL A 2 -1.03 8.36 2.83
N ALA A 3 -1.58 8.99 1.80
CA ALA A 3 -2.43 8.33 0.81
C ALA A 3 -1.70 8.33 -0.53
N PHE A 4 -1.71 7.19 -1.23
CA PHE A 4 -1.05 7.03 -2.52
C PHE A 4 -1.85 6.11 -3.44
N ARG A 5 -1.58 6.21 -4.73
CA ARG A 5 -2.14 5.35 -5.78
C ARG A 5 -1.07 5.00 -6.80
N ALA A 6 -1.27 3.92 -7.54
CA ALA A 6 -0.47 3.64 -8.72
C ALA A 6 -0.90 4.56 -9.87
N GLU A 7 0.06 5.11 -10.62
CA GLU A 7 -0.22 5.91 -11.82
C GLU A 7 -0.94 5.11 -12.91
N ALA A 8 -0.75 3.78 -12.93
CA ALA A 8 -1.43 2.86 -13.84
C ALA A 8 -2.93 2.66 -13.51
N GLY A 9 -3.45 3.28 -12.45
CA GLY A 9 -4.87 3.29 -12.11
C GLY A 9 -5.29 2.31 -11.00
N ASP A 10 -6.59 2.10 -10.90
CA ASP A 10 -7.22 1.47 -9.73
C ASP A 10 -6.95 -0.03 -9.64
N ASP A 11 -6.85 -0.75 -10.76
CA ASP A 11 -6.53 -2.18 -10.76
C ASP A 11 -5.10 -2.44 -10.24
N ALA A 12 -4.15 -1.59 -10.63
CA ALA A 12 -2.79 -1.65 -10.10
C ALA A 12 -2.76 -1.27 -8.61
N THR A 13 -3.53 -0.26 -8.21
CA THR A 13 -3.66 0.16 -6.81
C THR A 13 -4.29 -0.93 -5.94
N ARG A 14 -5.29 -1.64 -6.47
CA ARG A 14 -5.93 -2.78 -5.80
C ARG A 14 -4.96 -3.94 -5.62
N ALA A 15 -4.18 -4.27 -6.65
CA ALA A 15 -3.16 -5.30 -6.54
C ALA A 15 -2.12 -4.99 -5.45
N ILE A 16 -1.73 -3.72 -5.30
CA ILE A 16 -0.85 -3.29 -4.21
C ILE A 16 -1.52 -3.52 -2.85
N LEU A 17 -2.78 -3.10 -2.69
CA LEU A 17 -3.54 -3.33 -1.46
C LEU A 17 -3.60 -4.81 -1.10
N ASP A 18 -3.99 -5.64 -2.06
CA ASP A 18 -4.15 -7.08 -1.87
C ASP A 18 -2.82 -7.72 -1.46
N THR A 19 -1.72 -7.39 -2.15
CA THR A 19 -0.38 -7.92 -1.82
C THR A 19 0.06 -7.51 -0.41
N LEU A 20 -0.18 -6.24 -0.01
CA LEU A 20 0.14 -5.77 1.33
C LEU A 20 -0.65 -6.53 2.40
N LEU A 21 -1.94 -6.77 2.19
CA LEU A 21 -2.79 -7.49 3.14
C LEU A 21 -2.44 -8.99 3.20
N GLU A 22 -2.15 -9.60 2.05
CA GLU A 22 -1.73 -11.01 1.95
C GLU A 22 -0.37 -11.26 2.62
N SER A 23 0.54 -10.28 2.61
CA SER A 23 1.84 -10.38 3.28
C SER A 23 1.73 -10.63 4.79
N ARG A 24 0.63 -10.20 5.41
CA ARG A 24 0.40 -10.17 6.88
C ARG A 24 1.45 -9.40 7.68
N GLN A 25 2.35 -8.67 7.03
CA GLN A 25 3.36 -7.85 7.70
C GLN A 25 2.78 -6.50 8.15
N VAL A 26 1.81 -5.99 7.39
CA VAL A 26 1.09 -4.75 7.71
C VAL A 26 -0.41 -4.93 7.52
N HIS A 27 -1.18 -4.11 8.22
CA HIS A 27 -2.58 -3.92 7.94
C HIS A 27 -2.79 -2.47 7.53
N VAL A 28 -3.32 -2.28 6.32
CA VAL A 28 -3.58 -0.97 5.72
C VAL A 28 -5.02 -0.93 5.23
N SER A 29 -5.52 0.27 4.95
CA SER A 29 -6.87 0.44 4.43
C SER A 29 -6.82 1.25 3.15
N SER A 30 -7.86 1.13 2.33
CA SER A 30 -8.07 2.02 1.19
C SER A 30 -9.10 3.10 1.48
N THR A 31 -9.19 4.06 0.57
CA THR A 31 -10.28 5.02 0.45
C THR A 31 -10.49 5.35 -1.03
N THR A 32 -11.61 5.98 -1.34
CA THR A 32 -11.93 6.46 -2.68
C THR A 32 -12.16 7.96 -2.62
N VAL A 33 -11.49 8.71 -3.48
CA VAL A 33 -11.59 10.18 -3.59
C VAL A 33 -11.83 10.51 -5.05
N ASP A 34 -12.90 11.24 -5.35
CA ASP A 34 -13.28 11.63 -6.72
C ASP A 34 -13.36 10.46 -7.71
N GLY A 35 -13.75 9.27 -7.22
CA GLY A 35 -13.86 8.05 -8.01
C GLY A 35 -12.57 7.23 -8.12
N ASP A 36 -11.43 7.76 -7.67
CA ASP A 36 -10.14 7.09 -7.70
C ASP A 36 -9.81 6.39 -6.38
N MET A 37 -9.28 5.16 -6.46
CA MET A 37 -8.84 4.40 -5.30
C MET A 37 -7.45 4.83 -4.81
N TYR A 38 -7.31 4.94 -3.49
CA TYR A 38 -6.03 5.19 -2.81
C TYR A 38 -5.80 4.18 -1.68
N VAL A 39 -4.54 3.80 -1.48
CA VAL A 39 -4.08 3.06 -0.29
C VAL A 39 -3.62 4.08 0.76
N ARG A 40 -3.96 3.83 2.04
CA ARG A 40 -3.63 4.71 3.17
C ARG A 40 -2.68 4.04 4.13
N PHE A 41 -1.51 4.64 4.32
CA PHE A 41 -0.59 4.32 5.41
C PHE A 41 -0.88 5.23 6.61
N ALA A 42 -1.39 4.61 7.67
CA ALA A 42 -1.65 5.24 8.95
C ALA A 42 -0.77 4.59 10.01
N PHE A 43 0.25 5.32 10.47
CA PHE A 43 1.18 4.88 11.51
C PHE A 43 0.54 5.11 12.89
N LEU A 44 -0.30 4.17 13.33
CA LEU A 44 -1.11 4.31 14.54
C LEU A 44 -0.58 3.52 15.74
N ASN A 45 0.29 2.53 15.49
CA ASN A 45 0.83 1.66 16.52
C ASN A 45 2.21 2.17 16.98
N GLN A 46 2.41 2.32 18.29
CA GLN A 46 3.69 2.73 18.88
C GLN A 46 4.83 1.75 18.61
N ARG A 47 4.50 0.51 18.20
CA ARG A 47 5.47 -0.53 17.82
C ARG A 47 5.87 -0.46 16.35
N THR A 48 5.28 0.43 15.55
CA THR A 48 5.69 0.62 14.17
C THR A 48 7.06 1.30 14.14
N THR A 49 8.02 0.64 13.50
CA THR A 49 9.40 1.12 13.31
C THR A 49 9.65 1.40 11.84
N ASP A 50 10.73 2.13 11.54
CA ASP A 50 11.16 2.41 10.16
C ASP A 50 11.32 1.13 9.35
N SER A 51 11.89 0.07 9.95
CA SER A 51 12.05 -1.23 9.27
C SER A 51 10.73 -1.88 8.83
N ILE A 52 9.63 -1.67 9.56
CA ILE A 52 8.30 -2.17 9.14
C ILE A 52 7.79 -1.34 7.96
N VAL A 53 8.07 -0.04 7.95
CA VAL A 53 7.71 0.85 6.83
C VAL A 53 8.51 0.48 5.58
N ASP A 54 9.81 0.25 5.72
CA ASP A 54 10.69 -0.15 4.61
C ASP A 54 10.23 -1.47 3.98
N GLN A 55 9.83 -2.45 4.79
CA GLN A 55 9.26 -3.72 4.29
C GLN A 55 7.97 -3.50 3.49
N ALA A 56 7.08 -2.62 3.97
CA ALA A 56 5.86 -2.28 3.26
C ALA A 56 6.15 -1.59 1.91
N ILE A 57 7.13 -0.68 1.87
CA ILE A 57 7.58 -0.02 0.64
C ILE A 57 8.15 -1.06 -0.34
N GLN A 58 8.99 -1.98 0.14
CA GLN A 58 9.57 -3.03 -0.71
C GLN A 58 8.50 -3.94 -1.33
N ILE A 59 7.43 -4.25 -0.59
CA ILE A 59 6.28 -4.98 -1.13
C ILE A 59 5.64 -4.18 -2.28
N VAL A 60 5.35 -2.89 -2.06
CA VAL A 60 4.78 -2.01 -3.08
C VAL A 60 5.64 -1.98 -4.34
N GLU A 61 6.95 -1.78 -4.19
CA GLU A 61 7.89 -1.73 -5.30
C GLU A 61 7.92 -3.06 -6.07
N THR A 62 7.95 -4.20 -5.37
CA THR A 62 7.96 -5.53 -6.01
C THR A 62 6.67 -5.78 -6.80
N THR A 63 5.51 -5.41 -6.23
CA THR A 63 4.21 -5.51 -6.91
C THR A 63 4.16 -4.65 -8.17
N LEU A 64 4.78 -3.46 -8.17
CA LEU A 64 4.86 -2.61 -9.35
C LEU A 64 5.79 -3.17 -10.44
N HIS A 65 6.95 -3.73 -10.06
CA HIS A 65 7.92 -4.26 -11.03
C HIS A 65 7.46 -5.56 -11.71
N SER A 66 6.70 -6.41 -11.01
CA SER A 66 6.13 -7.64 -11.56
C SER A 66 5.03 -7.43 -12.61
N ARG A 67 4.58 -6.18 -12.80
CA ARG A 67 3.49 -5.81 -13.71
C ARG A 67 3.93 -4.93 -14.89
N ARG A 68 5.23 -4.71 -15.06
CA ARG A 68 5.84 -4.11 -16.27
C ARG A 68 6.26 -5.20 -17.25
#